data_AF-A0A2A4QJV6-F1
#
_entry.id   AF-A0A2A4QJV6-F1
#
_cell.length_a   1.000
_cell.length_b   1.000
_cell.length_c   1.000
_cell.angle_alpha   90.00
_cell.angle_beta   90.00
_cell.angle_gamma   90.00
#
_symmetry.space_group_name_H-M   'P 1'
#
loop_
_entity.id
_entity.type
_entity.pdbx_description
1 polymer ?
#
loop_
_entity_poly.entity_id
_entity_poly.type
_entity_poly.pdbx_seq_one_letter_code
_entity_poly.pdbx_strand_id
1 'polypeptide(L)'
;MYLIKLVIFISALLVFTPVSEAKKRCKPLLEKLHNIQAMQRNGYSSQRGVSLRAREDKARDKWWQCEQGRGGKNKKKVKKKSKKQSAVYKKNKQMNIPAGTPFKTNNAVVIKSKYQGSKKQAWLKYYQQPAQCNRPKSLAVFASCSEDKQTQRIDFELEYE
;
A
#
# COMPACT_ATOMS: atom_id res chain seq x y z
N MET A 1 6.08 -51.44 -35.60
CA MET A 1 6.45 -50.02 -35.38
C MET A 1 5.30 -49.12 -34.91
N TYR A 2 4.02 -49.41 -35.20
CA TYR A 2 2.89 -48.58 -34.74
C TYR A 2 2.62 -48.65 -33.22
N LEU A 3 2.80 -49.81 -32.59
CA LEU A 3 2.64 -49.99 -31.14
C LEU A 3 3.64 -49.13 -30.33
N ILE A 4 4.90 -49.06 -30.76
CA ILE A 4 5.93 -48.25 -30.10
C ILE A 4 5.60 -46.75 -30.23
N LYS A 5 5.11 -46.31 -31.40
CA LYS A 5 4.66 -44.93 -31.60
C LYS A 5 3.44 -44.57 -30.74
N LEU A 6 2.49 -45.49 -30.56
CA LEU A 6 1.33 -45.32 -29.69
C LEU A 6 1.73 -45.19 -28.21
N VAL A 7 2.66 -46.02 -27.74
CA VAL A 7 3.15 -45.95 -26.35
C VAL A 7 3.88 -44.64 -26.09
N ILE A 8 4.71 -44.17 -27.03
CA ILE A 8 5.39 -42.86 -26.91
C ILE A 8 4.36 -41.72 -26.89
N PHE A 9 3.33 -41.77 -27.75
CA PHE A 9 2.29 -40.74 -27.80
C PHE A 9 1.46 -40.67 -26.52
N ILE A 10 1.09 -41.82 -25.94
CA ILE A 10 0.35 -41.89 -24.66
C ILE A 10 1.22 -41.42 -23.49
N SER A 11 2.51 -41.77 -23.49
CA SER A 11 3.45 -41.32 -22.45
C SER A 11 3.65 -39.80 -22.46
N ALA A 12 3.69 -39.17 -23.64
CA ALA A 12 3.78 -37.73 -23.77
C ALA A 12 2.52 -37.02 -23.24
N LEU A 13 1.32 -37.57 -23.52
CA LEU A 13 0.05 -37.03 -23.04
C LEU A 13 -0.06 -37.02 -21.50
N LEU A 14 0.49 -38.03 -20.82
CA LEU A 14 0.45 -38.14 -19.35
C LEU A 14 1.38 -37.14 -18.63
N VAL A 15 2.45 -36.66 -19.29
CA VAL A 15 3.38 -35.69 -18.69
C VAL A 15 2.86 -34.24 -18.82
N PHE A 16 2.00 -33.96 -19.80
CA PHE A 16 1.43 -32.63 -20.04
C PHE A 16 0.07 -32.37 -19.37
N THR A 17 -0.49 -33.33 -18.63
CA THR A 17 -1.74 -33.04 -17.89
C THR A 17 -1.46 -32.06 -16.76
N PRO A 18 -2.14 -30.89 -16.73
CA PRO A 18 -1.92 -29.93 -15.66
C PRO A 18 -2.48 -30.47 -14.35
N VAL A 19 -1.78 -30.18 -13.25
CA VAL A 19 -2.15 -30.37 -11.83
C VAL A 19 -3.37 -29.47 -11.47
N SER A 20 -4.46 -29.64 -12.21
CA SER A 20 -5.56 -28.69 -12.38
C SER A 20 -6.67 -28.90 -11.35
N GLU A 21 -6.73 -30.07 -10.72
CA GLU A 21 -7.69 -30.40 -9.66
C GLU A 21 -7.35 -29.73 -8.31
N ALA A 22 -6.07 -29.63 -7.94
CA ALA A 22 -5.65 -28.98 -6.69
C ALA A 22 -5.91 -27.45 -6.69
N LYS A 23 -5.75 -26.80 -7.85
CA LYS A 23 -5.93 -25.35 -8.00
C LYS A 23 -7.39 -24.90 -7.82
N LYS A 24 -8.38 -25.75 -8.15
CA LYS A 24 -9.81 -25.43 -7.96
C LYS A 24 -10.15 -25.21 -6.47
N ARG A 25 -9.53 -25.97 -5.56
CA ARG A 25 -9.78 -25.86 -4.11
C ARG A 25 -9.22 -24.58 -3.48
N CYS A 26 -8.25 -23.93 -4.12
CA CYS A 26 -7.64 -22.69 -3.62
C CYS A 26 -8.38 -21.41 -4.05
N LYS A 27 -9.31 -21.49 -5.01
CA LYS A 27 -10.16 -20.37 -5.47
C LYS A 27 -10.86 -19.60 -4.33
N PRO A 28 -11.55 -20.24 -3.37
CA PRO A 28 -12.19 -19.51 -2.27
C PRO A 28 -11.21 -18.77 -1.35
N LEU A 29 -9.96 -19.26 -1.22
CA LEU A 29 -8.92 -18.57 -0.45
C LEU A 29 -8.42 -17.31 -1.17
N LEU A 30 -8.34 -17.38 -2.50
CA LEU A 30 -8.00 -16.24 -3.35
C LEU A 30 -9.08 -15.16 -3.30
N GLU A 31 -10.35 -15.56 -3.41
CA GLU A 31 -11.49 -14.63 -3.30
C GLU A 31 -11.49 -13.89 -1.95
N LYS A 32 -11.21 -14.62 -0.87
CA LYS A 32 -11.06 -14.03 0.47
C LYS A 32 -9.92 -13.02 0.54
N LEU A 33 -8.80 -13.28 -0.12
CA LEU A 33 -7.69 -12.33 -0.21
C LEU A 33 -8.11 -11.06 -0.96
N HIS A 34 -8.78 -11.20 -2.10
CA HIS A 34 -9.27 -10.07 -2.89
C HIS A 34 -10.30 -9.22 -2.13
N ASN A 35 -11.18 -9.85 -1.36
CA ASN A 35 -12.13 -9.12 -0.51
C ASN A 35 -11.39 -8.24 0.52
N ILE A 36 -10.37 -8.78 1.19
CA ILE A 36 -9.55 -7.99 2.13
C ILE A 36 -8.81 -6.85 1.41
N GLN A 37 -8.30 -7.08 0.20
CA GLN A 37 -7.66 -6.04 -0.61
C GLN A 37 -8.65 -4.95 -1.05
N ALA A 38 -9.88 -5.32 -1.42
CA ALA A 38 -10.94 -4.37 -1.72
C ALA A 38 -11.29 -3.52 -0.49
N MET A 39 -11.37 -4.14 0.69
CA MET A 39 -11.52 -3.41 1.96
C MET A 39 -10.35 -2.49 2.27
N GLN A 40 -9.15 -2.77 1.76
CA GLN A 40 -8.01 -1.87 1.92
C GLN A 40 -8.03 -0.69 0.95
N ARG A 41 -8.68 -0.83 -0.21
CA ARG A 41 -8.87 0.27 -1.18
C ARG A 41 -9.98 1.22 -0.74
N ASN A 42 -10.98 0.71 -0.03
CA ASN A 42 -12.02 1.52 0.60
C ASN A 42 -11.44 2.13 1.87
N GLY A 43 -11.27 3.46 1.90
CA GLY A 43 -10.59 4.18 2.98
C GLY A 43 -11.01 3.74 4.39
N TYR A 44 -10.04 3.64 5.30
CA TYR A 44 -10.22 3.12 6.66
C TYR A 44 -9.42 3.93 7.68
N SER A 45 -9.78 3.82 8.97
CA SER A 45 -9.02 4.41 10.06
C SER A 45 -7.67 3.69 10.30
N SER A 46 -6.66 4.42 10.76
CA SER A 46 -5.29 3.89 10.95
C SER A 46 -5.22 2.58 11.77
N GLN A 47 -6.00 2.48 12.85
CA GLN A 47 -6.09 1.27 13.67
C GLN A 47 -6.70 0.08 12.90
N ARG A 48 -7.74 0.34 12.10
CA ARG A 48 -8.37 -0.68 11.26
C ARG A 48 -7.40 -1.18 10.18
N GLY A 49 -6.55 -0.30 9.66
CA GLY A 49 -5.49 -0.63 8.70
C GLY A 49 -4.51 -1.69 9.20
N VAL A 50 -3.99 -1.52 10.42
CA VAL A 50 -3.08 -2.50 11.03
C VAL A 50 -3.75 -3.88 11.13
N SER A 51 -5.02 -3.91 11.55
CA SER A 51 -5.78 -5.15 11.65
C SER A 51 -6.06 -5.80 10.28
N LEU A 52 -6.34 -4.99 9.25
CA LEU A 52 -6.58 -5.44 7.88
C LEU A 52 -5.32 -6.00 7.24
N ARG A 53 -4.17 -5.38 7.46
CA ARG A 53 -2.87 -5.88 6.99
C ARG A 53 -2.55 -7.24 7.59
N ALA A 54 -2.72 -7.39 8.91
CA ALA A 54 -2.53 -8.69 9.58
C ALA A 54 -3.53 -9.77 9.10
N ARG A 55 -4.71 -9.39 8.63
CA ARG A 55 -5.69 -10.32 8.03
C ARG A 55 -5.29 -10.69 6.60
N GLU A 56 -4.80 -9.74 5.82
CA GLU A 56 -4.29 -9.95 4.47
C GLU A 56 -3.11 -10.92 4.48
N ASP A 57 -2.11 -10.69 5.34
CA ASP A 57 -0.92 -11.54 5.45
C ASP A 57 -1.30 -13.00 5.73
N LYS A 58 -2.26 -13.23 6.64
CA LYS A 58 -2.79 -14.56 6.97
C LYS A 58 -3.57 -15.19 5.81
N ALA A 59 -4.35 -14.41 5.06
CA ALA A 59 -5.09 -14.91 3.91
C ALA A 59 -4.15 -15.27 2.76
N ARG A 60 -3.13 -14.43 2.52
CA ARG A 60 -2.07 -14.64 1.53
C ARG A 60 -1.25 -15.89 1.84
N ASP A 61 -0.80 -16.05 3.08
CA ASP A 61 -0.05 -17.24 3.50
C ASP A 61 -0.86 -18.53 3.30
N LYS A 62 -2.15 -18.53 3.66
CA LYS A 62 -3.03 -19.68 3.44
C LYS A 62 -3.25 -20.00 1.95
N TRP A 63 -3.49 -18.98 1.14
CA TRP A 63 -3.65 -19.15 -0.29
C TRP A 63 -2.35 -19.68 -0.93
N TRP A 64 -1.21 -19.11 -0.56
CA TRP A 64 0.11 -19.54 -1.06
C TRP A 64 0.44 -20.97 -0.64
N GLN A 65 0.15 -21.35 0.61
CA GLN A 65 0.30 -22.75 1.07
C GLN A 65 -0.61 -23.72 0.30
N CYS A 66 -1.82 -23.29 -0.05
CA CYS A 66 -2.74 -24.08 -0.87
C CYS A 66 -2.19 -24.26 -2.30
N GLU A 67 -1.71 -23.18 -2.91
CA GLU A 67 -1.15 -23.21 -4.27
C GLU A 67 0.10 -24.10 -4.35
N GLN A 68 0.98 -24.03 -3.36
CA GLN A 68 2.20 -24.83 -3.29
C GLN A 68 1.94 -26.31 -2.90
N GLY A 69 0.68 -26.72 -2.71
CA GLY A 69 0.32 -28.07 -2.26
C GLY A 69 0.76 -28.39 -0.81
N ARG A 70 1.21 -27.37 -0.05
CA ARG A 70 1.72 -27.50 1.32
C ARG A 70 0.64 -27.37 2.40
N GLY A 71 -0.61 -27.20 2.00
CA GLY A 71 -1.77 -26.92 2.87
C GLY A 71 -2.21 -28.05 3.83
N GLY A 72 -1.46 -29.16 3.92
CA GLY A 72 -1.85 -30.35 4.68
C GLY A 72 -1.26 -30.49 6.09
N LYS A 73 -0.44 -29.55 6.59
CA LYS A 73 0.03 -29.65 7.99
C LYS A 73 -1.00 -29.03 8.92
N ASN A 74 -1.98 -29.84 9.30
CA ASN A 74 -2.77 -29.63 10.52
C ASN A 74 -1.78 -29.47 11.68
N LYS A 75 -1.36 -28.24 11.99
CA LYS A 75 -0.78 -27.91 13.28
C LYS A 75 -1.85 -28.31 14.28
N LYS A 76 -1.64 -29.44 14.99
CA LYS A 76 -2.47 -29.87 16.12
C LYS A 76 -2.79 -28.60 16.91
N LYS A 77 -4.07 -28.21 16.92
CA LYS A 77 -4.53 -27.10 17.76
C LYS A 77 -4.25 -27.53 19.18
N VAL A 78 -3.09 -27.15 19.72
CA VAL A 78 -2.87 -27.18 21.16
C VAL A 78 -3.96 -26.27 21.71
N LYS A 79 -4.95 -26.86 22.38
CA LYS A 79 -5.95 -26.14 23.17
C LYS A 79 -5.18 -25.36 24.23
N LYS A 80 -4.73 -24.15 23.90
CA LYS A 80 -4.28 -23.19 24.90
C LYS A 80 -5.51 -22.86 25.72
N LYS A 81 -5.60 -23.45 26.92
CA LYS A 81 -6.52 -23.00 27.98
C LYS A 81 -6.38 -21.48 28.03
N SER A 82 -7.44 -20.76 27.69
CA SER A 82 -7.48 -19.32 27.86
C SER A 82 -7.47 -19.06 29.36
N LYS A 83 -6.28 -18.89 29.95
CA LYS A 83 -6.18 -18.09 31.16
C LYS A 83 -6.70 -16.72 30.75
N LYS A 84 -7.86 -16.31 31.29
CA LYS A 84 -8.32 -14.92 31.28
C LYS A 84 -7.23 -14.11 31.97
N GLN A 85 -6.21 -13.72 31.21
CA GLN A 85 -5.37 -12.61 31.60
C GLN A 85 -6.25 -11.38 31.38
N SER A 86 -6.66 -10.77 32.48
CA SER A 86 -7.18 -9.41 32.48
C SER A 86 -6.28 -8.60 31.56
N ALA A 87 -6.90 -7.88 30.62
CA ALA A 87 -6.19 -7.04 29.68
C ALA A 87 -5.53 -5.89 30.46
N VAL A 88 -4.39 -6.15 31.07
CA VAL A 88 -3.47 -5.11 31.50
C VAL A 88 -3.02 -4.47 30.21
N TYR A 89 -3.58 -3.30 29.93
CA TYR A 89 -3.17 -2.43 28.84
C TYR A 89 -1.67 -2.19 29.03
N LYS A 90 -0.84 -2.94 28.31
CA LYS A 90 0.59 -2.65 28.26
C LYS A 90 0.67 -1.25 27.69
N LYS A 91 0.96 -0.26 28.55
CA LYS A 91 1.35 1.09 28.13
C LYS A 91 2.44 0.85 27.09
N ASN A 92 2.13 1.09 25.82
CA ASN A 92 3.13 1.02 24.77
C ASN A 92 4.25 1.95 25.24
N LYS A 93 5.44 1.38 25.51
CA LYS A 93 6.63 2.20 25.68
C LYS A 93 6.67 3.06 24.42
N GLN A 94 6.47 4.37 24.58
CA GLN A 94 6.77 5.30 23.51
C GLN A 94 8.23 5.03 23.18
N MET A 95 8.47 4.36 22.05
CA MET A 95 9.79 4.37 21.48
C MET A 95 9.98 5.81 21.06
N ASN A 96 10.82 6.53 21.79
CA ASN A 96 11.42 7.76 21.29
C ASN A 96 12.22 7.32 20.07
N ILE A 97 11.57 7.32 18.90
CA ILE A 97 12.27 7.30 17.63
C ILE A 97 13.06 8.60 17.65
N PRO A 98 14.40 8.56 17.80
CA PRO A 98 15.17 9.79 17.67
C PRO A 98 14.77 10.40 16.34
N ALA A 99 14.62 11.71 16.26
CA ALA A 99 14.34 12.42 15.03
C ALA A 99 15.51 12.20 14.05
N GLY A 100 15.58 11.02 13.45
CA GLY A 100 16.43 10.75 12.31
C GLY A 100 15.95 11.68 11.21
N THR A 101 16.87 12.38 10.58
CA THR A 101 16.58 13.25 9.44
C THR A 101 15.82 12.42 8.40
N PRO A 102 14.52 12.68 8.15
CA PRO A 102 13.70 11.84 7.26
C PRO A 102 14.20 11.84 5.81
N PHE A 103 15.18 12.68 5.50
CA PHE A 103 15.85 12.82 4.21
C PHE A 103 17.36 12.65 4.41
N LYS A 104 17.84 11.41 4.49
CA LYS A 104 19.28 11.08 4.56
C LYS A 104 19.86 10.90 3.15
N THR A 105 19.52 11.79 2.22
CA THR A 105 20.11 11.80 0.88
C THR A 105 21.36 12.68 0.90
N ASN A 106 22.51 12.15 0.49
CA ASN A 106 23.76 12.93 0.37
C ASN A 106 23.69 14.00 -0.75
N ASN A 107 22.61 13.99 -1.54
CA ASN A 107 22.36 14.99 -2.56
C ASN A 107 21.70 16.21 -1.91
N ALA A 108 22.25 17.40 -2.18
CA ALA A 108 21.62 18.65 -1.80
C ALA A 108 20.21 18.72 -2.43
N VAL A 109 19.17 18.81 -1.59
CA VAL A 109 17.82 19.12 -2.06
C VAL A 109 17.82 20.58 -2.47
N VAL A 110 18.17 20.85 -3.73
CA VAL A 110 18.16 22.21 -4.27
C VAL A 110 16.72 22.59 -4.58
N ILE A 111 16.07 23.26 -3.63
CA ILE A 111 14.76 23.87 -3.83
C ILE A 111 14.97 25.11 -4.70
N LYS A 112 14.98 24.95 -6.03
CA LYS A 112 15.01 26.08 -6.96
C LYS A 112 13.63 26.73 -7.01
N SER A 113 13.57 28.06 -6.97
CA SER A 113 12.34 28.78 -7.24
C SER A 113 11.93 28.61 -8.72
N LYS A 114 10.62 28.54 -8.99
CA LYS A 114 10.08 28.43 -10.37
C LYS A 114 10.57 29.58 -11.26
N TYR A 115 10.60 30.79 -10.72
CA TYR A 115 11.08 31.99 -11.42
C TYR A 115 12.43 32.45 -10.87
N GLN A 116 13.20 33.14 -11.72
CA GLN A 116 14.50 33.71 -11.41
C GLN A 116 14.54 35.21 -11.79
N GLY A 117 15.53 35.94 -11.28
CA GLY A 117 15.77 37.34 -11.62
C GLY A 117 14.57 38.27 -11.37
N SER A 118 14.29 39.14 -12.34
CA SER A 118 13.19 40.11 -12.31
C SER A 118 11.82 39.45 -12.21
N LYS A 119 11.60 38.34 -12.93
CA LYS A 119 10.32 37.59 -12.88
C LYS A 119 10.04 37.04 -11.48
N LYS A 120 11.07 36.66 -10.71
CA LYS A 120 10.91 36.30 -9.29
C LYS A 120 10.45 37.48 -8.45
N GLN A 121 11.05 38.65 -8.64
CA GLN A 121 10.66 39.86 -7.89
C GLN A 121 9.24 40.31 -8.26
N ALA A 122 8.87 40.24 -9.53
CA ALA A 122 7.50 40.52 -9.99
C ALA A 122 6.50 39.52 -9.38
N TRP A 123 6.81 38.23 -9.40
CA TRP A 123 5.98 37.21 -8.75
C TRP A 123 5.81 37.45 -7.25
N LEU A 124 6.87 37.84 -6.54
CA LEU A 124 6.79 38.15 -5.11
C LEU A 124 5.93 39.38 -4.79
N LYS A 125 5.83 40.33 -5.73
CA LYS A 125 4.94 41.50 -5.61
C LYS A 125 3.48 41.16 -5.96
N TYR A 126 3.30 40.30 -6.96
CA TYR A 126 2.00 39.87 -7.45
C TYR A 126 1.30 38.92 -6.49
N TYR A 127 2.01 37.89 -6.02
CA TYR A 127 1.44 36.84 -5.18
C TYR A 127 1.11 37.35 -3.78
N GLN A 128 -0.17 37.34 -3.43
CA GLN A 128 -0.65 37.68 -2.10
C GLN A 128 -1.15 36.43 -1.38
N GLN A 129 -0.36 35.95 -0.41
CA GLN A 129 -0.74 34.80 0.39
C GLN A 129 -1.68 35.24 1.52
N PRO A 130 -2.93 34.74 1.58
CA PRO A 130 -3.83 35.09 2.67
C PRO A 130 -3.34 34.41 3.97
N ALA A 131 -3.54 35.08 5.10
CA ALA A 131 -2.98 34.65 6.40
C ALA A 131 -3.35 33.21 6.81
N GLN A 132 -4.54 32.75 6.40
CA GLN A 132 -5.01 31.38 6.61
C GLN A 132 -4.13 30.31 5.93
N CYS A 133 -3.44 30.67 4.84
CA CYS A 133 -2.56 29.78 4.09
C CYS A 133 -1.14 29.73 4.64
N ASN A 134 -0.77 30.62 5.57
CA ASN A 134 0.53 30.53 6.26
C ASN A 134 0.57 29.31 7.18
N ARG A 135 -0.58 28.98 7.80
CA ARG A 135 -0.71 27.85 8.71
C ARG A 135 -2.13 27.25 8.66
N PRO A 136 -2.46 26.48 7.61
CA PRO A 136 -3.80 25.95 7.43
C PRO A 136 -4.17 25.00 8.58
N LYS A 137 -5.33 25.23 9.19
CA LYS A 137 -5.83 24.45 10.34
C LYS A 137 -6.50 23.15 9.95
N SER A 138 -6.88 22.99 8.69
CA SER A 138 -7.53 21.80 8.15
C SER A 138 -6.99 21.46 6.76
N LEU A 139 -7.17 20.19 6.36
CA LEU A 139 -6.78 19.72 5.04
C LEU A 139 -7.58 20.41 3.92
N ALA A 140 -8.84 20.75 4.18
CA ALA A 140 -9.66 21.50 3.23
C ALA A 140 -9.08 22.90 2.97
N VAL A 141 -8.70 23.64 4.02
CA VAL A 141 -8.06 24.96 3.88
C VAL A 141 -6.72 24.83 3.16
N PHE A 142 -5.93 23.79 3.45
CA PHE A 142 -4.69 23.52 2.73
C PHE A 142 -4.92 23.29 1.22
N ALA A 143 -5.94 22.50 0.86
CA ALA A 143 -6.28 22.23 -0.53
C ALA A 143 -6.67 23.52 -1.27
N SER A 144 -7.58 24.31 -0.69
CA SER A 144 -8.01 25.59 -1.26
C SER A 144 -6.85 26.57 -1.42
N CYS A 145 -5.98 26.68 -0.41
CA CYS A 145 -4.76 27.50 -0.50
C CYS A 145 -3.80 27.05 -1.60
N SER A 146 -3.72 25.74 -1.83
CA SER A 146 -2.85 25.17 -2.85
C SER A 146 -3.39 25.49 -4.24
N GLU A 147 -4.70 25.33 -4.44
CA GLU A 147 -5.41 25.64 -5.69
C GLU A 147 -5.33 27.13 -6.02
N ASP A 148 -5.67 28.00 -5.07
CA ASP A 148 -5.60 29.46 -5.22
C ASP A 148 -4.20 29.93 -5.66
N LYS A 149 -3.16 29.38 -5.03
CA LYS A 149 -1.77 29.65 -5.44
C LYS A 149 -1.45 29.17 -6.85
N GLN A 150 -2.06 28.08 -7.34
CA GLN A 150 -1.89 27.67 -8.73
C GLN A 150 -2.59 28.65 -9.68
N THR A 151 -3.81 29.08 -9.35
CA THR A 151 -4.60 30.01 -10.18
C THR A 151 -3.89 31.35 -10.33
N GLN A 152 -3.52 32.00 -9.22
CA GLN A 152 -2.75 33.26 -9.26
C GLN A 152 -1.45 33.12 -10.07
N ARG A 153 -0.86 31.93 -10.07
CA ARG A 153 0.35 31.67 -10.85
C ARG A 153 0.07 31.64 -12.35
N ILE A 154 -1.03 30.99 -12.76
CA ILE A 154 -1.45 30.96 -14.16
C ILE A 154 -1.78 32.38 -14.62
N ASP A 155 -2.53 33.14 -13.82
CA ASP A 155 -2.91 34.51 -14.12
C ASP A 155 -1.67 35.42 -14.27
N PHE A 156 -0.71 35.30 -13.34
CA PHE A 156 0.58 35.98 -13.48
C PHE A 156 1.37 35.55 -14.72
N GLU A 157 1.32 34.27 -15.10
CA GLU A 157 2.01 33.81 -16.30
C GLU A 157 1.38 34.38 -17.57
N LEU A 158 0.05 34.52 -17.60
CA LEU A 158 -0.68 35.15 -18.70
C LEU A 158 -0.46 36.66 -18.79
N GLU A 159 -0.36 37.35 -17.64
CA GLU A 159 -0.16 38.81 -17.61
C GLU A 159 1.31 39.22 -17.84
N TYR A 160 2.25 38.33 -17.56
CA TYR A 160 3.69 38.58 -17.67
C TYR A 160 4.30 38.13 -19.02
N GLU A 161 3.57 37.35 -19.83
CA GLU A 161 3.92 37.03 -21.23
C GLU A 161 3.72 38.24 -22.15
#